data_AF-A0A139XBP2-F1
#
_entry.id   AF-A0A139XBP2-F1
#
_cell.length_a   1.000
_cell.length_b   1.000
_cell.length_c   1.000
_cell.angle_alpha   90.00
_cell.angle_beta   90.00
_cell.angle_gamma   90.00
#
_symmetry.space_group_name_H-M   'P 1'
#
loop_
_entity.id
_entity.type
_entity.pdbx_description
1 polymer ?
#
loop_
_entity_poly.entity_id
_entity_poly.type
_entity_poly.pdbx_seq_one_letter_code
_entity_poly.pdbx_strand_id
1 'polypeptide(L)'
;MPYTQLTSQFWTRWAKPWNSTQCRRRYVEGGDKIGIRQLAKDSGVPKGTLEKWCRDEDWVTKRGQFQDSVETTVREKTVEKVSEKLSDELADIAIANYQSHKKVRDYVNKLFDLKIMSLTVDLLNENLTTEQGLEMMKKHRADEINLLSLALARATQEIAAATGLEYHISLKSATKKLSSEGFQVIDPSTTPDSSDSIIILESKDED
;
A
#
# COMPACT_ATOMS: atom_id res chain seq x y z
N MET A 1 -41.25 4.66 -76.92
CA MET A 1 -40.45 3.74 -76.09
C MET A 1 -40.24 4.39 -74.73
N PRO A 2 -40.66 3.77 -73.62
CA PRO A 2 -40.48 4.34 -72.28
C PRO A 2 -39.08 3.99 -71.74
N TYR A 3 -38.33 5.01 -71.32
CA TYR A 3 -37.00 4.88 -70.74
C TYR A 3 -37.08 5.23 -69.25
N THR A 4 -37.68 4.35 -68.45
CA THR A 4 -37.75 4.55 -66.99
C THR A 4 -37.76 3.19 -66.32
N GLN A 5 -36.58 2.60 -66.13
CA GLN A 5 -36.35 1.52 -65.15
C GLN A 5 -34.87 1.13 -65.06
N LEU A 6 -33.99 2.09 -64.82
CA LEU A 6 -32.64 1.79 -64.34
C LEU A 6 -32.33 2.72 -63.17
N THR A 7 -31.75 2.15 -62.11
CA THR A 7 -31.03 2.77 -60.98
C THR A 7 -31.62 2.66 -59.56
N SER A 8 -32.36 1.60 -59.21
CA SER A 8 -32.59 1.27 -57.79
C SER A 8 -31.56 0.27 -57.21
N GLN A 9 -30.91 -0.54 -58.06
CA GLN A 9 -30.04 -1.65 -57.62
C GLN A 9 -28.53 -1.31 -57.50
N PHE A 10 -28.09 -0.09 -57.76
CA PHE A 10 -26.65 0.24 -57.70
C PHE A 10 -26.14 0.38 -56.24
N TRP A 11 -27.03 0.70 -55.31
CA TRP A 11 -26.67 1.02 -53.92
C TRP A 11 -26.69 -0.18 -52.95
N THR A 12 -27.10 -1.37 -53.38
CA THR A 12 -27.20 -2.55 -52.50
C THR A 12 -25.87 -3.29 -52.26
N ARG A 13 -24.78 -2.90 -52.94
CA ARG A 13 -23.47 -3.57 -52.85
C ARG A 13 -22.42 -2.83 -52.01
N TRP A 14 -22.69 -1.59 -51.60
CA TRP A 14 -21.74 -0.75 -50.86
C TRP A 14 -22.12 -0.72 -49.38
N ALA A 15 -21.11 -0.82 -48.51
CA ALA A 15 -21.30 -0.65 -47.08
C ALA A 15 -21.94 0.72 -46.81
N LYS A 16 -22.98 0.73 -45.98
CA LYS A 16 -23.71 1.96 -45.66
C LYS A 16 -22.74 2.95 -44.98
N PRO A 17 -22.70 4.23 -45.40
CA PRO A 17 -21.83 5.21 -44.78
C PRO A 17 -22.11 5.31 -43.28
N TRP A 18 -21.06 5.54 -42.50
CA TRP A 18 -21.23 5.71 -41.06
C TRP A 18 -21.99 7.00 -40.75
N ASN A 19 -22.70 7.01 -39.63
CA ASN A 19 -23.33 8.22 -39.12
C ASN A 19 -22.33 9.11 -38.35
N SER A 20 -22.74 10.34 -38.00
CA SER A 20 -21.89 11.29 -37.26
C SER A 20 -21.35 10.69 -35.96
N THR A 21 -22.21 10.01 -35.19
CA THR A 21 -21.83 9.40 -33.91
C THR A 21 -20.75 8.33 -34.05
N GLN A 22 -20.85 7.46 -35.05
CA GLN A 22 -19.85 6.42 -35.34
C GLN A 22 -18.51 7.04 -35.77
N CYS A 23 -18.56 8.06 -36.63
CA CYS A 23 -17.37 8.80 -37.05
C CYS A 23 -16.71 9.52 -35.87
N ARG A 24 -17.51 10.21 -35.04
CA ARG A 24 -17.04 10.87 -33.82
C ARG A 24 -16.38 9.88 -32.88
N ARG A 25 -17.02 8.73 -32.62
CA ARG A 25 -16.49 7.70 -31.74
C ARG A 25 -15.12 7.20 -32.21
N ARG A 26 -15.00 6.84 -33.49
CA ARG A 26 -13.74 6.37 -34.06
C ARG A 26 -12.67 7.47 -34.06
N TYR A 27 -13.06 8.73 -34.25
CA TYR A 27 -12.12 9.86 -34.26
C TYR A 27 -11.67 10.24 -32.83
N VAL A 28 -12.59 10.39 -31.88
CA VAL A 28 -12.33 10.89 -30.53
C VAL A 28 -11.79 9.79 -29.61
N GLU A 29 -12.43 8.62 -29.63
CA GLU A 29 -12.14 7.51 -28.71
C GLU A 29 -11.22 6.45 -29.32
N GLY A 30 -10.94 6.54 -30.62
CA GLY A 30 -10.00 5.65 -31.28
C GLY A 30 -8.59 5.85 -30.73
N GLY A 31 -7.95 4.78 -30.27
CA GLY A 31 -6.55 4.81 -29.79
C GLY A 31 -5.55 5.23 -30.86
N ASP A 32 -5.91 5.10 -32.14
CA ASP A 32 -5.11 5.53 -33.27
C ASP A 32 -5.37 7.02 -33.57
N LYS A 33 -4.32 7.84 -33.74
CA LYS A 33 -4.44 9.26 -34.14
C LYS A 33 -4.89 9.40 -35.60
N ILE A 34 -6.11 8.99 -35.91
CA ILE A 34 -6.60 8.99 -37.30
C ILE A 34 -6.88 10.43 -37.74
N GLY A 35 -6.41 10.78 -38.94
CA GLY A 35 -6.76 12.03 -39.61
C GLY A 35 -8.09 11.94 -40.35
N ILE A 36 -8.73 13.08 -40.62
CA ILE A 36 -10.02 13.15 -41.33
C ILE A 36 -9.96 12.46 -42.71
N ARG A 37 -8.82 12.52 -43.40
CA ARG A 37 -8.63 11.85 -44.70
C ARG A 37 -8.74 10.32 -44.59
N GLN A 38 -8.23 9.74 -43.51
CA GLN A 38 -8.32 8.31 -43.27
C GLN A 38 -9.72 7.94 -42.78
N LEU A 39 -10.31 8.75 -41.89
CA LEU A 39 -11.69 8.59 -41.44
C LEU A 39 -12.67 8.59 -42.62
N ALA A 40 -12.45 9.44 -43.64
CA ALA A 40 -13.30 9.49 -44.84
C ALA A 40 -13.27 8.18 -45.65
N LYS A 41 -12.09 7.53 -45.72
CA LYS A 41 -11.94 6.23 -46.38
C LYS A 41 -12.65 5.12 -45.60
N ASP A 42 -12.46 5.12 -44.28
CA ASP A 42 -12.99 4.07 -43.40
C ASP A 42 -14.52 4.18 -43.25
N SER A 43 -15.05 5.41 -43.19
CA SER A 43 -16.47 5.67 -42.93
C SER A 43 -17.33 5.75 -44.20
N GLY A 44 -16.71 5.91 -45.37
CA GLY A 44 -17.42 6.20 -46.63
C GLY A 44 -18.07 7.59 -46.67
N VAL A 45 -17.78 8.47 -45.69
CA VAL A 45 -18.34 9.83 -45.61
C VAL A 45 -17.41 10.82 -46.32
N PRO A 46 -17.93 11.73 -47.15
CA PRO A 46 -17.13 12.77 -47.79
C PRO A 46 -16.37 13.63 -46.79
N LYS A 47 -15.12 14.01 -47.14
CA LYS A 47 -14.23 14.79 -46.28
C LYS A 47 -14.86 16.10 -45.79
N GLY A 48 -15.55 16.84 -46.68
CA GLY A 48 -16.18 18.11 -46.31
C GLY A 48 -17.28 17.96 -45.26
N THR A 49 -18.02 16.85 -45.29
CA THR A 49 -19.04 16.53 -44.27
C THR A 49 -18.38 16.25 -42.93
N LEU A 50 -17.29 15.47 -42.90
CA LEU A 50 -16.53 15.18 -41.68
C LEU A 50 -15.86 16.44 -41.11
N GLU A 51 -15.32 17.32 -41.96
CA GLU A 51 -14.75 18.61 -41.52
C GLU A 51 -15.80 19.51 -40.87
N LYS A 52 -17.01 19.52 -41.44
CA LYS A 52 -18.15 20.24 -40.85
C LYS A 52 -18.52 19.65 -39.49
N TRP A 53 -18.74 18.34 -39.39
CA TRP A 53 -19.07 17.70 -38.10
C TRP A 53 -17.98 17.89 -37.05
N CYS A 54 -16.71 17.77 -37.46
CA CYS A 54 -15.56 17.98 -36.58
C CYS A 54 -15.54 19.40 -35.98
N ARG A 55 -15.92 20.42 -36.78
CA ARG A 55 -16.02 21.81 -36.33
C ARG A 55 -17.27 22.07 -35.50
N ASP A 56 -18.43 21.62 -35.98
CA ASP A 56 -19.74 21.88 -35.35
C ASP A 56 -19.84 21.22 -33.97
N GLU A 57 -19.23 20.05 -33.79
CA GLU A 57 -19.27 19.29 -32.54
C GLU A 57 -17.94 19.34 -31.76
N ASP A 58 -16.98 20.13 -32.19
CA ASP A 58 -15.66 20.30 -31.58
C ASP A 58 -14.93 18.99 -31.22
N TRP A 59 -14.75 18.12 -32.23
CA TRP A 59 -14.16 16.80 -32.03
C TRP A 59 -12.69 16.85 -31.61
N VAL A 60 -11.96 17.91 -31.97
CA VAL A 60 -10.53 18.04 -31.65
C VAL A 60 -10.35 18.24 -30.15
N THR A 61 -11.09 19.17 -29.54
CA THR A 61 -11.05 19.39 -28.09
C THR A 61 -11.52 18.16 -27.32
N LYS A 62 -12.61 17.53 -27.78
CA LYS A 62 -13.13 16.29 -27.16
C LYS A 62 -12.13 15.13 -27.23
N ARG A 63 -11.36 15.03 -28.30
CA ARG A 63 -10.26 14.05 -28.42
C ARG A 63 -9.17 14.32 -27.39
N GLY A 64 -8.77 15.58 -27.22
CA GLY A 64 -7.81 15.97 -26.17
C GLY A 64 -8.30 15.56 -24.79
N GLN A 65 -9.51 15.97 -24.41
CA GLN A 65 -10.13 15.63 -23.13
C GLN A 65 -10.24 14.11 -22.89
N PHE A 66 -10.57 13.33 -23.92
CA PHE A 66 -10.63 11.88 -23.82
C PHE A 66 -9.24 11.25 -23.64
N GLN A 67 -8.23 11.76 -24.35
CA GLN A 67 -6.85 11.26 -24.19
C GLN A 67 -6.32 11.58 -22.79
N ASP A 68 -6.54 12.79 -22.29
CA ASP A 68 -6.15 13.22 -20.95
C ASP A 68 -6.84 12.39 -19.87
N SER A 69 -8.14 12.08 -20.04
CA SER A 69 -8.89 11.26 -19.07
C SER A 69 -8.43 9.80 -19.06
N VAL A 70 -8.12 9.23 -20.23
CA VAL A 70 -7.55 7.89 -20.34
C VAL A 70 -6.16 7.84 -19.71
N GLU A 71 -5.30 8.82 -19.97
CA GLU A 71 -3.97 8.90 -19.36
C GLU A 71 -4.04 9.00 -17.84
N THR A 72 -4.95 9.84 -17.32
CA THR A 72 -5.20 9.97 -15.88
C THR A 72 -5.66 8.65 -15.27
N THR A 73 -6.63 7.99 -15.89
CA THR A 73 -7.15 6.69 -15.42
C THR A 73 -6.08 5.59 -15.44
N VAL A 74 -5.24 5.56 -16.48
CA VAL A 74 -4.13 4.61 -16.59
C VAL A 74 -3.11 4.88 -15.50
N ARG A 75 -2.72 6.15 -15.31
CA ARG A 75 -1.77 6.56 -14.28
C ARG A 75 -2.28 6.19 -12.88
N GLU A 76 -3.53 6.49 -12.56
CA GLU A 76 -4.15 6.14 -11.27
C GLU A 76 -4.11 4.62 -11.03
N LYS A 77 -4.57 3.83 -12.00
CA LYS A 77 -4.53 2.36 -11.89
C LYS A 77 -3.12 1.79 -11.81
N THR A 78 -2.15 2.41 -12.47
CA THR A 78 -0.74 2.01 -12.36
C THR A 78 -0.20 2.35 -10.99
N VAL A 79 -0.47 3.54 -10.46
CA VAL A 79 -0.05 3.95 -9.11
C VAL A 79 -0.67 3.04 -8.06
N GLU A 80 -1.96 2.76 -8.15
CA GLU A 80 -2.67 1.85 -7.23
C GLU A 80 -2.06 0.44 -7.25
N LYS A 81 -1.86 -0.15 -8.44
CA LYS A 81 -1.23 -1.47 -8.56
C LYS A 81 0.22 -1.53 -8.07
N VAL A 82 0.99 -0.46 -8.30
CA VAL A 82 2.37 -0.39 -7.80
C VAL A 82 2.36 -0.24 -6.28
N SER A 83 1.44 0.54 -5.73
CA SER A 83 1.27 0.72 -4.29
C SER A 83 0.84 -0.57 -3.60
N GLU A 84 -0.10 -1.32 -4.16
CA GLU A 84 -0.58 -2.60 -3.63
C GLU A 84 0.56 -3.63 -3.62
N LYS A 85 1.27 -3.78 -4.75
CA LYS A 85 2.44 -4.68 -4.83
C LYS A 85 3.54 -4.30 -3.83
N LEU A 86 3.84 -3.01 -3.70
CA LEU A 86 4.83 -2.55 -2.74
C LEU A 86 4.39 -2.84 -1.30
N SER A 87 3.10 -2.68 -1.01
CA SER A 87 2.51 -3.00 0.30
C SER A 87 2.65 -4.50 0.61
N ASP A 88 2.36 -5.37 -0.35
CA ASP A 88 2.49 -6.83 -0.20
C ASP A 88 3.95 -7.24 0.03
N GLU A 89 4.89 -6.70 -0.77
CA GLU A 89 6.33 -6.98 -0.60
C GLU A 89 6.85 -6.54 0.78
N LEU A 90 6.40 -5.37 1.26
CA LEU A 90 6.75 -4.89 2.60
C LEU A 90 6.14 -5.77 3.70
N ALA A 91 4.91 -6.26 3.52
CA ALA A 91 4.28 -7.17 4.46
C ALA A 91 5.04 -8.51 4.55
N ASP A 92 5.46 -9.06 3.41
CA ASP A 92 6.27 -10.28 3.36
C ASP A 92 7.61 -10.11 4.07
N ILE A 93 8.29 -8.97 3.85
CA ILE A 93 9.54 -8.64 4.54
C ILE A 93 9.32 -8.54 6.06
N ALA A 94 8.25 -7.87 6.49
CA ALA A 94 7.92 -7.74 7.91
C ALA A 94 7.66 -9.11 8.56
N ILE A 95 6.92 -9.99 7.88
CA ILE A 95 6.66 -11.37 8.34
C ILE A 95 7.98 -12.16 8.45
N ALA A 96 8.84 -12.09 7.43
CA ALA A 96 10.12 -12.80 7.43
C ALA A 96 11.05 -12.30 8.55
N ASN A 97 11.10 -10.99 8.78
CA ASN A 97 11.86 -10.37 9.87
C ASN A 97 11.33 -10.83 11.24
N TYR A 98 10.02 -10.74 11.45
CA TYR A 98 9.38 -11.22 12.68
C TYR A 98 9.74 -12.69 12.98
N GLN A 99 9.63 -13.58 11.99
CA GLN A 99 9.96 -14.99 12.16
C GLN A 99 11.43 -15.21 12.53
N SER A 100 12.33 -14.44 11.92
CA SER A 100 13.77 -14.54 12.15
C SER A 100 14.13 -14.06 13.57
N HIS A 101 13.64 -12.89 13.98
CA HIS A 101 13.87 -12.38 15.34
C HIS A 101 13.20 -13.23 16.42
N LYS A 102 12.03 -13.81 16.13
CA LYS A 102 11.39 -14.79 17.02
C LYS A 102 12.28 -16.01 17.26
N LYS A 103 12.88 -16.58 16.20
CA LYS A 103 13.81 -17.70 16.34
C LYS A 103 15.03 -17.33 17.19
N VAL A 104 15.60 -16.14 17.00
CA VAL A 104 16.73 -15.65 17.82
C VAL A 104 16.32 -15.53 19.28
N ARG A 105 15.17 -14.90 19.57
CA ARG A 105 14.62 -14.75 20.91
C ARG A 105 14.43 -16.10 21.59
N ASP A 106 13.76 -17.03 20.92
CA ASP A 106 13.45 -18.35 21.48
C ASP A 106 14.73 -19.17 21.72
N TYR A 107 15.72 -19.07 20.82
CA TYR A 107 17.04 -19.69 20.99
C TYR A 107 17.79 -19.11 22.19
N VAL A 108 17.85 -17.79 22.33
CA VAL A 108 18.53 -17.11 23.44
C VAL A 108 17.84 -17.43 24.78
N ASN A 109 16.51 -17.46 24.82
CA ASN A 109 15.77 -17.89 26.02
C ASN A 109 16.14 -19.32 26.42
N LYS A 110 16.23 -20.24 25.45
CA LYS A 110 16.65 -21.62 25.74
C LYS A 110 18.06 -21.70 26.31
N LEU A 111 18.99 -20.87 25.82
CA LEU A 111 20.34 -20.78 26.36
C LEU A 111 20.35 -20.20 27.80
N PHE A 112 19.51 -19.21 28.09
CA PHE A 112 19.32 -18.71 29.45
C PHE A 112 18.84 -19.82 30.39
N ASP A 113 17.81 -20.56 30.00
CA ASP A 113 17.27 -21.66 30.81
C ASP A 113 18.34 -22.71 31.12
N LEU A 114 19.11 -23.12 30.10
CA LEU A 114 20.19 -24.10 30.28
C LEU A 114 21.30 -23.57 31.21
N LYS A 115 21.68 -22.29 31.09
CA LYS A 115 22.66 -21.67 31.99
C LYS A 115 22.14 -21.58 33.42
N ILE A 116 20.88 -21.20 33.62
CA ILE A 116 20.23 -21.17 34.94
C ILE A 116 20.20 -22.57 35.56
N MET A 117 19.84 -23.59 34.78
CA MET A 117 19.84 -24.98 35.24
C MET A 117 21.24 -25.45 35.64
N SER A 118 22.27 -25.18 34.81
CA SER A 118 23.67 -25.52 35.14
C SER A 118 24.10 -24.86 36.45
N LEU A 119 23.85 -23.56 36.59
CA LEU A 119 24.20 -22.82 37.80
C LEU A 119 23.43 -23.36 39.02
N THR A 120 22.16 -23.71 38.85
CA THR A 120 21.33 -24.27 39.93
C THR A 120 21.89 -25.62 40.40
N VAL A 121 22.29 -26.50 39.46
CA VAL A 121 22.92 -27.79 39.79
C VAL A 121 24.25 -27.58 40.51
N ASP A 122 25.08 -26.65 40.04
CA ASP A 122 26.37 -26.35 40.66
C ASP A 122 26.23 -25.79 42.08
N LEU A 123 25.18 -24.98 42.34
CA LEU A 123 24.91 -24.35 43.64
C LEU A 123 24.15 -25.24 44.64
N LEU A 124 23.34 -26.20 44.18
CA LEU A 124 22.61 -27.13 45.04
C LEU A 124 23.49 -28.23 45.65
N ASN A 125 24.78 -28.25 45.34
CA ASN A 125 25.70 -29.22 45.89
C ASN A 125 26.00 -28.89 47.37
N GLU A 126 25.29 -29.55 48.28
CA GLU A 126 25.19 -29.23 49.73
C GLU A 126 26.54 -29.17 50.49
N ASN A 127 27.62 -29.63 49.89
CA ASN A 127 28.97 -29.66 50.47
C ASN A 127 29.88 -28.51 50.00
N LEU A 128 29.36 -27.54 49.23
CA LEU A 128 30.18 -26.44 48.72
C LEU A 128 30.42 -25.37 49.79
N THR A 129 31.69 -25.06 50.03
CA THR A 129 32.08 -23.87 50.81
C THR A 129 31.80 -22.59 50.03
N THR A 130 31.68 -21.45 50.73
CA THR A 130 31.42 -20.14 50.11
C THR A 130 32.46 -19.75 49.04
N GLU A 131 33.73 -20.07 49.28
CA GLU A 131 34.84 -19.79 48.34
C GLU A 131 34.74 -20.65 47.07
N GLN A 132 34.44 -21.95 47.22
CA GLN A 132 34.18 -22.84 46.10
C GLN A 132 32.95 -22.38 45.29
N GLY A 133 31.94 -21.82 45.95
CA GLY A 133 30.73 -21.30 45.30
C GLY A 133 31.04 -20.08 44.44
N LEU A 134 31.87 -19.17 44.97
CA LEU A 134 32.39 -18.02 44.22
C LEU A 134 33.23 -18.45 43.02
N GLU A 135 34.06 -19.49 43.16
CA GLU A 135 34.89 -20.00 42.07
C GLU A 135 34.07 -20.71 40.97
N MET A 136 33.00 -21.43 41.34
CA MET A 136 32.01 -21.95 40.40
C MET A 136 31.28 -20.82 39.67
N MET A 137 30.84 -19.76 40.37
CA MET A 137 30.19 -18.61 39.73
C MET A 137 31.11 -17.89 38.73
N LYS A 138 32.42 -17.83 38.99
CA LYS A 138 33.40 -17.26 38.05
C LYS A 138 33.51 -18.04 36.72
N LYS A 139 33.13 -19.33 36.70
CA LYS A 139 33.04 -20.11 35.44
C LYS A 139 31.91 -19.61 34.54
N HIS A 140 30.89 -18.96 35.11
CA HIS A 140 29.85 -18.28 34.36
C HIS A 140 30.33 -16.89 33.99
N ARG A 141 30.78 -16.77 32.74
CA ARG A 141 31.27 -15.54 32.14
C ARG A 141 30.18 -14.46 32.06
N ALA A 142 30.39 -13.36 32.79
CA ALA A 142 29.45 -12.23 32.82
C ALA A 142 29.27 -11.57 31.44
N ASP A 143 30.32 -11.59 30.61
CA ASP A 143 30.28 -11.09 29.24
C ASP A 143 29.35 -11.92 28.33
N GLU A 144 29.31 -13.24 28.51
CA GLU A 144 28.37 -14.10 27.78
C GLU A 144 26.92 -13.81 28.18
N ILE A 145 26.66 -13.62 29.48
CA ILE A 145 25.32 -13.27 29.98
C ILE A 145 24.87 -11.92 29.41
N ASN A 146 25.77 -10.94 29.38
CA ASN A 146 25.50 -9.62 28.81
C ASN A 146 25.21 -9.70 27.29
N LEU A 147 25.99 -10.51 26.54
CA LEU A 147 25.75 -10.73 25.12
C LEU A 147 24.38 -11.37 24.85
N LEU A 148 24.01 -12.39 25.62
CA LEU A 148 22.69 -13.03 25.51
C LEU A 148 21.56 -12.06 25.86
N SER A 149 21.73 -11.26 26.93
CA SER A 149 20.75 -10.24 27.32
C SER A 149 20.55 -9.19 26.22
N LEU A 150 21.64 -8.71 25.63
CA LEU A 150 21.59 -7.75 24.53
C LEU A 150 20.93 -8.34 23.27
N ALA A 151 21.25 -9.58 22.93
CA ALA A 151 20.63 -10.27 21.80
C ALA A 151 19.12 -10.46 22.00
N LEU A 152 18.69 -10.81 23.23
CA LEU A 152 17.29 -10.94 23.58
C LEU A 152 16.54 -9.60 23.51
N ALA A 153 17.14 -8.53 24.06
CA ALA A 153 16.57 -7.19 24.03
C ALA A 153 16.39 -6.70 22.59
N ARG A 154 17.42 -6.83 21.76
CA ARG A 154 17.36 -6.46 20.33
C ARG A 154 16.31 -7.26 19.59
N ALA A 155 16.29 -8.58 19.72
CA ALA A 155 15.29 -9.42 19.05
C ALA A 155 13.86 -9.05 19.48
N THR A 156 13.65 -8.68 20.74
CA THR A 156 12.34 -8.27 21.24
C THR A 156 11.93 -6.90 20.70
N GLN A 157 12.86 -5.95 20.62
CA GLN A 157 12.63 -4.64 20.02
C GLN A 157 12.25 -4.77 18.53
N GLU A 158 12.99 -5.55 17.77
CA GLU A 158 12.72 -5.76 16.33
C GLU A 158 11.39 -6.48 16.09
N ILE A 159 10.99 -7.42 16.96
CA ILE A 159 9.65 -8.02 16.93
C ILE A 159 8.58 -6.96 17.18
N ALA A 160 8.78 -6.07 18.15
CA ALA A 160 7.83 -5.00 18.46
C ALA A 160 7.69 -4.00 17.31
N ALA A 161 8.79 -3.68 16.63
CA ALA A 161 8.79 -2.86 15.42
C ALA A 161 8.05 -3.56 14.28
N ALA A 162 8.38 -4.82 13.98
CA ALA A 162 7.77 -5.58 12.87
C ALA A 162 6.26 -5.84 13.05
N THR A 163 5.77 -5.86 14.29
CA THR A 163 4.35 -6.08 14.60
C THR A 163 3.56 -4.80 14.79
N GLY A 164 4.20 -3.63 14.69
CA GLY A 164 3.57 -2.34 14.99
C GLY A 164 3.25 -2.13 16.48
N LEU A 165 3.68 -3.04 17.36
CA LEU A 165 3.55 -2.89 18.81
C LEU A 165 4.29 -1.65 19.32
N GLU A 166 5.41 -1.29 18.70
CA GLU A 166 6.17 -0.09 19.05
C GLU A 166 5.36 1.20 18.85
N TYR A 167 4.56 1.26 17.77
CA TYR A 167 3.61 2.35 17.54
C TYR A 167 2.59 2.42 18.68
N HIS A 168 1.95 1.28 19.03
CA HIS A 168 0.97 1.24 20.12
C HIS A 168 1.56 1.59 21.49
N ILE A 169 2.78 1.14 21.78
CA ILE A 169 3.48 1.46 23.04
C ILE A 169 3.79 2.96 23.10
N SER A 170 4.31 3.53 22.01
CA SER A 170 4.62 4.95 21.90
C SER A 170 3.37 5.81 22.03
N LEU A 171 2.29 5.41 21.37
CA LEU A 171 1.01 6.10 21.42
C LEU A 171 0.44 6.05 22.84
N LYS A 172 0.41 4.89 23.52
CA LYS A 172 0.01 4.79 24.93
C LYS A 172 0.87 5.64 25.86
N SER A 173 2.18 5.70 25.64
CA SER A 173 3.09 6.52 26.43
C SER A 173 2.81 8.01 26.24
N ALA A 174 2.64 8.45 24.99
CA ALA A 174 2.27 9.82 24.64
C ALA A 174 0.91 10.21 25.23
N THR A 175 -0.11 9.34 25.10
CA THR A 175 -1.44 9.55 25.70
C THR A 175 -1.34 9.73 27.21
N LYS A 176 -0.59 8.87 27.90
CA LYS A 176 -0.40 8.97 29.36
C LYS A 176 0.28 10.27 29.76
N LYS A 177 1.27 10.71 29.00
CA LYS A 177 1.98 11.97 29.24
C LYS A 177 1.07 13.18 29.05
N LEU A 178 0.30 13.21 27.96
CA LEU A 178 -0.69 14.25 27.70
C LEU A 178 -1.76 14.31 28.80
N SER A 179 -2.29 13.15 29.23
CA SER A 179 -3.24 13.10 30.36
C SER A 179 -2.63 13.59 31.67
N SER A 180 -1.34 13.34 31.92
CA SER A 180 -0.66 13.88 33.11
C SER A 180 -0.41 15.38 33.06
N GLU A 181 -0.42 15.97 31.86
CA GLU A 181 -0.29 17.41 31.63
C GLU A 181 -1.67 18.12 31.58
N GLY A 182 -2.77 17.40 31.84
CA GLY A 182 -4.13 17.96 31.91
C GLY A 182 -4.94 17.83 30.60
N PHE A 183 -4.35 17.31 29.52
CA PHE A 183 -5.05 17.16 28.24
C PHE A 183 -5.98 15.94 28.22
N GLN A 184 -7.18 16.13 27.68
CA GLN A 184 -8.10 15.01 27.41
C GLN A 184 -7.82 14.44 26.02
N VAL A 185 -7.37 13.19 25.96
CA VAL A 185 -7.05 12.48 24.71
C VAL A 185 -8.21 11.55 24.36
N ILE A 186 -8.85 11.77 23.22
CA ILE A 186 -9.95 10.92 22.73
C ILE A 186 -9.41 10.01 21.62
N ASP A 187 -9.57 8.71 21.80
CA ASP A 187 -9.21 7.70 20.79
C ASP A 187 -10.37 7.54 19.79
N PRO A 188 -10.21 7.98 18.53
CA PRO A 188 -11.27 7.94 17.54
C PRO A 188 -11.76 6.52 17.23
N SER A 189 -10.91 5.49 17.45
CA SER A 189 -11.28 4.09 17.22
C SER A 189 -12.34 3.55 18.19
N THR A 190 -12.60 4.27 19.29
CA THR A 190 -13.65 3.94 20.27
C THR A 190 -14.96 4.69 20.03
N THR A 191 -14.97 5.65 19.09
CA THR A 191 -16.15 6.44 18.71
C THR A 191 -16.58 6.11 17.28
N PRO A 192 -17.80 5.59 17.06
CA PRO A 192 -18.22 5.07 15.75
C PRO A 192 -18.21 6.08 14.57
N ASP A 193 -18.07 7.38 14.83
CA ASP A 193 -18.26 8.46 13.84
C ASP A 193 -17.02 9.34 13.58
N SER A 194 -15.84 8.98 14.08
CA SER A 194 -14.65 9.83 13.96
C SER A 194 -13.64 9.30 12.94
N SER A 195 -13.24 10.14 11.99
CA SER A 195 -12.05 9.92 11.13
C SER A 195 -10.81 9.63 11.98
N ASP A 196 -9.85 8.89 11.40
CA ASP A 196 -8.61 8.31 11.99
C ASP A 196 -7.60 9.29 12.63
N SER A 197 -8.05 10.41 13.18
CA SER A 197 -7.24 11.45 13.81
C SER A 197 -7.51 11.52 15.32
N ILE A 198 -6.45 11.42 16.14
CA ILE A 198 -6.51 11.67 17.59
C ILE A 198 -6.92 13.12 17.82
N ILE A 199 -8.01 13.33 18.56
CA ILE A 199 -8.46 14.67 18.95
C ILE A 199 -7.89 14.96 20.34
N ILE A 200 -7.04 15.99 20.43
CA ILE A 200 -6.53 16.53 21.70
C ILE A 200 -7.42 17.71 22.06
N LEU A 201 -8.14 17.61 23.17
CA LEU A 201 -8.90 18.73 23.73
C LEU A 201 -8.05 19.42 24.81
N GLU A 202 -7.79 20.71 24.63
CA GLU A 202 -7.24 21.58 25.67
C GLU A 202 -8.24 21.66 26.82
N SER A 203 -7.83 21.34 28.04
CA SER A 203 -8.63 21.73 29.21
C SER A 203 -8.56 23.25 29.29
N LYS A 204 -9.69 23.92 29.02
CA LYS A 204 -9.86 25.27 29.53
C LYS A 204 -9.86 25.14 31.05
N ASP A 205 -8.84 25.67 31.69
CA ASP A 205 -8.92 26.03 33.09
C ASP A 205 -10.17 26.91 33.25
N GLU A 206 -11.21 26.36 33.86
CA GLU A 206 -12.33 27.14 34.38
C GLU A 206 -11.82 27.77 35.69
N ASP A 207 -11.70 29.10 35.68
CA ASP A 207 -11.56 29.96 36.87
C ASP A 207 -12.66 29.69 37.91
#